data_AF-A0A3M1CJB4-F1
#
_entry.id   AF-A0A3M1CJB4-F1
#
_cell.length_a   1.000
_cell.length_b   1.000
_cell.length_c   1.000
_cell.angle_alpha   90.00
_cell.angle_beta   90.00
_cell.angle_gamma   90.00
#
_symmetry.space_group_name_H-M   'P 1'
#
loop_
_entity.id
_entity.type
_entity.pdbx_description
1 polymer ?
#
loop_
_entity_poly.entity_id
_entity_poly.type
_entity_poly.pdbx_seq_one_letter_code
_entity_poly.pdbx_strand_id
1 'polypeptide(L)'
;MGTLAPALGLIGTLIGLVQMLKSMDDPSSIGPAMAVALLTTFYGAILANLVFNPIAAKLKTRSKEEVLYKELIMTGMLSIAAGDNPRIVEQKLLSYLAPRQRSSQFAEA
;
A
#
# COMPACT_ATOMS: atom_id res chain seq x y z
N MET A 1 -3.40 0.52 7.96
CA MET A 1 -4.77 1.06 7.93
C MET A 1 -5.76 0.17 7.18
N GLY A 2 -5.44 -0.38 6.00
CA GLY A 2 -6.34 -1.31 5.29
C GLY A 2 -6.72 -2.60 6.06
N THR A 3 -5.86 -3.06 6.97
CA THR A 3 -6.14 -4.19 7.88
C THR A 3 -7.01 -3.82 9.10
N LEU A 4 -7.10 -2.52 9.44
CA LEU A 4 -7.82 -2.02 10.61
C LEU A 4 -9.28 -1.66 10.27
N ALA A 5 -9.55 -1.27 9.02
CA ALA A 5 -10.90 -0.94 8.56
C ALA A 5 -11.91 -2.12 8.64
N PRO A 6 -11.55 -3.38 8.32
CA PRO A 6 -12.42 -4.53 8.54
C PRO A 6 -12.60 -4.84 10.03
N ALA A 7 -11.57 -4.62 10.84
CA ALA A 7 -11.64 -4.82 12.29
C ALA A 7 -12.63 -3.84 12.95
N LEU A 8 -12.72 -2.60 12.47
CA LEU A 8 -13.78 -1.66 12.88
C LEU A 8 -15.18 -2.12 12.46
N GLY A 9 -15.33 -2.77 11.31
CA GLY A 9 -16.59 -3.39 10.88
C GLY A 9 -17.04 -4.52 11.83
N LEU A 10 -16.10 -5.35 12.29
CA LEU A 10 -16.35 -6.40 13.29
C LEU A 10 -16.72 -5.84 14.68
N ILE A 11 -16.23 -4.65 15.05
CA ILE A 11 -16.68 -3.99 16.28
C ILE A 11 -18.15 -3.56 16.15
N GLY A 12 -18.58 -3.10 14.96
CA GLY A 12 -19.97 -2.75 14.69
C GLY A 12 -20.93 -3.93 14.79
N THR A 13 -20.50 -5.15 14.40
CA THR A 13 -21.33 -6.35 14.59
C THR A 13 -21.50 -6.71 16.05
N LEU A 14 -20.46 -6.55 16.86
CA LEU A 14 -20.56 -6.76 18.32
C LEU A 14 -21.55 -5.77 18.94
N ILE A 15 -21.55 -4.50 18.53
CA ILE A 15 -22.52 -3.50 19.02
C ILE A 15 -23.95 -3.89 18.64
N GLY A 16 -24.17 -4.32 17.38
CA GLY A 16 -25.50 -4.75 16.93
C GLY A 16 -25.98 -6.03 17.61
N LEU A 17 -25.08 -6.97 17.91
CA LEU A 17 -25.38 -8.18 18.69
C LEU A 17 -25.76 -7.83 20.13
N VAL A 18 -25.05 -6.90 20.77
CA VAL A 18 -25.41 -6.42 22.13
C VAL A 18 -26.78 -5.76 22.12
N GLN A 19 -27.11 -4.99 21.09
CA GLN A 19 -28.42 -4.34 20.97
C GLN A 19 -29.55 -5.35 20.70
N MET A 20 -29.28 -6.38 19.90
CA MET A 20 -30.21 -7.48 19.64
C MET A 20 -30.50 -8.29 20.91
N LEU A 21 -29.48 -8.61 21.71
CA LEU A 21 -29.64 -9.31 22.99
C LEU A 21 -30.40 -8.48 24.03
N LYS A 22 -30.28 -7.15 23.98
CA LYS A 22 -31.00 -6.23 24.90
C LYS A 22 -32.50 -6.15 24.63
N SER A 23 -32.94 -6.39 23.39
CA SER A 23 -34.33 -6.24 22.95
C SER A 23 -34.93 -7.56 22.46
N MET A 24 -34.46 -8.68 23.00
CA MET A 24 -34.86 -10.02 22.56
C MET A 24 -36.36 -10.31 22.78
N ASP A 25 -37.01 -9.60 23.71
CA ASP A 25 -38.42 -9.75 24.02
C ASP A 25 -39.37 -9.14 22.97
N ASP A 26 -38.88 -8.25 22.08
CA ASP A 26 -39.66 -7.68 20.97
C ASP A 26 -39.03 -8.05 19.60
N PRO A 27 -39.60 -9.05 18.89
CA PRO A 27 -39.14 -9.46 17.57
C PRO A 27 -39.09 -8.33 16.53
N SER A 28 -39.91 -7.29 16.68
CA SER A 28 -39.94 -6.15 15.75
C SER A 28 -38.67 -5.31 15.81
N SER A 29 -37.95 -5.34 16.94
CA SER A 29 -36.73 -4.56 17.18
C SER A 29 -35.45 -5.25 16.69
N ILE A 30 -35.51 -6.54 16.38
CA ILE A 30 -34.36 -7.36 15.95
C ILE A 30 -33.90 -6.98 14.53
N GLY A 31 -34.84 -6.75 13.62
CA GLY A 31 -34.54 -6.39 12.22
C GLY A 31 -33.67 -5.14 12.08
N PRO A 32 -34.04 -4.01 12.73
CA PRO A 32 -33.22 -2.80 12.75
C PRO A 32 -31.81 -3.00 13.33
N ALA A 33 -31.68 -3.74 14.45
CA ALA A 33 -30.38 -4.00 15.09
C ALA A 33 -29.46 -4.85 14.19
N MET A 34 -30.03 -5.85 13.50
CA MET A 34 -29.30 -6.68 12.55
C MET A 34 -28.87 -5.88 11.31
N ALA A 35 -29.71 -4.97 10.80
CA ALA A 35 -29.37 -4.11 9.67
C ALA A 35 -28.15 -3.23 9.97
N VAL A 36 -28.07 -2.65 11.17
CA VAL A 36 -26.91 -1.84 11.60
C VAL A 36 -25.63 -2.68 11.61
N ALA A 37 -25.67 -3.88 12.20
CA ALA A 37 -24.50 -4.79 12.25
C ALA A 37 -23.97 -5.16 10.85
N LEU A 38 -24.87 -5.44 9.91
CA LEU A 38 -24.50 -5.81 8.55
C LEU A 38 -23.97 -4.61 7.76
N LEU A 39 -24.59 -3.43 7.90
CA LEU A 39 -24.14 -2.21 7.23
C LEU A 39 -22.76 -1.77 7.72
N THR A 40 -22.47 -1.86 9.02
CA THR A 40 -21.13 -1.52 9.54
C THR A 40 -20.04 -2.43 8.98
N THR A 41 -20.34 -3.72 8.78
CA THR A 41 -19.41 -4.67 8.16
C THR A 41 -19.20 -4.37 6.68
N PHE A 42 -20.29 -4.05 5.97
CA PHE A 42 -20.27 -3.69 4.57
C PHE A 42 -19.43 -2.43 4.32
N TYR A 43 -19.67 -1.37 5.08
CA TYR A 43 -18.88 -0.13 4.97
C TYR A 43 -17.41 -0.33 5.35
N GLY A 44 -17.13 -1.12 6.39
CA GLY A 44 -15.76 -1.47 6.77
C GLY A 44 -15.01 -2.22 5.67
N ALA A 45 -15.66 -3.20 5.03
CA ALA A 45 -15.09 -3.97 3.93
C ALA A 45 -14.87 -3.14 2.66
N ILE A 46 -15.81 -2.24 2.32
CA ILE A 46 -15.68 -1.32 1.19
C ILE A 46 -14.50 -0.37 1.40
N LEU A 47 -14.44 0.31 2.54
CA LEU A 47 -13.37 1.27 2.81
C LEU A 47 -11.99 0.59 2.82
N ALA A 48 -11.90 -0.61 3.39
CA ALA A 48 -10.66 -1.39 3.41
C ALA A 48 -10.17 -1.73 2.00
N ASN A 49 -11.04 -2.33 1.18
CA ASN A 49 -10.65 -2.94 -0.08
C ASN A 49 -10.65 -1.95 -1.26
N LEU A 50 -11.58 -0.99 -1.31
CA LEU A 50 -11.65 -0.04 -2.41
C LEU A 50 -10.85 1.24 -2.18
N VAL A 51 -10.60 1.65 -0.94
CA VAL A 51 -9.94 2.93 -0.66
C VAL A 51 -8.56 2.71 -0.06
N PHE A 52 -8.47 2.10 1.13
CA PHE A 52 -7.21 2.06 1.87
C PHE A 52 -6.17 1.13 1.25
N ASN A 53 -6.56 -0.05 0.77
CA ASN A 53 -5.65 -1.01 0.15
C ASN A 53 -5.00 -0.50 -1.16
N PRO A 54 -5.75 0.04 -2.15
CA PRO A 54 -5.13 0.54 -3.38
C PRO A 54 -4.26 1.78 -3.14
N ILE A 55 -4.65 2.67 -2.21
CA ILE A 55 -3.82 3.82 -1.84
C ILE A 55 -2.51 3.34 -1.19
N ALA A 56 -2.58 2.38 -0.27
CA ALA A 56 -1.38 1.81 0.35
C ALA A 56 -0.47 1.11 -0.67
N ALA A 57 -1.03 0.37 -1.62
CA ALA A 57 -0.28 -0.26 -2.70
C ALA A 57 0.45 0.78 -3.57
N LYS A 58 -0.25 1.86 -3.95
CA LYS A 58 0.32 2.94 -4.78
C LYS A 58 1.44 3.68 -4.06
N LEU A 59 1.26 3.98 -2.76
CA LEU A 59 2.31 4.59 -1.93
C LEU A 59 3.52 3.68 -1.77
N LYS A 60 3.30 2.38 -1.59
CA LYS A 60 4.40 1.39 -1.49
C LYS A 60 5.21 1.33 -2.78
N THR A 61 4.57 1.37 -3.95
CA THR A 61 5.27 1.44 -5.23
C THR A 61 6.11 2.70 -5.36
N ARG A 62 5.54 3.88 -5.06
CA ARG A 62 6.28 5.15 -5.09
C ARG A 62 7.46 5.18 -4.12
N SER A 63 7.27 4.63 -2.92
CA SER A 63 8.34 4.53 -1.93
C SER A 63 9.48 3.63 -2.42
N LYS A 64 9.19 2.52 -3.10
CA LYS A 64 10.21 1.66 -3.70
C LYS A 64 10.97 2.38 -4.82
N GLU A 65 10.28 3.13 -5.66
CA GLU A 65 10.91 3.95 -6.70
C GLU A 65 11.85 4.99 -6.07
N GLU A 66 11.42 5.68 -5.02
CA GLU A 66 12.24 6.67 -4.31
C GLU A 66 13.49 6.05 -3.65
N VAL A 67 13.35 4.87 -3.04
CA VAL A 67 14.49 4.12 -2.49
C VAL A 67 15.47 3.75 -3.58
N LEU A 68 14.99 3.25 -4.74
CA LEU A 68 15.84 2.92 -5.88
C LEU A 68 16.63 4.14 -6.39
N TYR A 69 16.00 5.31 -6.51
CA TYR A 69 16.69 6.54 -6.90
C TYR A 69 17.79 6.94 -5.90
N LYS A 70 17.52 6.81 -4.60
CA LYS A 70 18.50 7.11 -3.55
C LYS A 70 19.66 6.12 -3.57
N GLU A 71 19.40 4.83 -3.79
CA GLU A 71 20.44 3.80 -3.95
C GLU A 71 21.33 4.07 -5.18
N LEU A 72 20.75 4.46 -6.31
CA LEU A 72 21.47 4.85 -7.52
C LEU A 72 22.42 6.03 -7.25
N ILE A 73 21.92 7.09 -6.60
CA ILE A 73 22.72 8.27 -6.27
C ILE A 73 23.87 7.89 -5.32
N MET A 74 23.59 7.11 -4.27
CA MET A 74 24.64 6.65 -3.35
C MET A 74 25.70 5.80 -4.06
N THR A 75 25.29 4.85 -4.89
CA THR A 75 26.21 3.98 -5.63
C THR A 75 27.06 4.79 -6.60
N GLY A 76 26.47 5.76 -7.29
CA GLY A 76 27.19 6.67 -8.18
C GLY A 76 28.23 7.51 -7.43
N MET A 77 27.85 8.13 -6.31
CA MET A 77 28.77 8.91 -5.48
C MET A 77 29.93 8.05 -4.94
N LEU A 78 29.65 6.84 -4.46
CA LEU A 78 30.69 5.92 -3.96
C LEU A 78 31.67 5.51 -5.06
N SER A 79 31.18 5.21 -6.26
CA SER A 79 32.03 4.87 -7.40
C SER A 79 32.88 6.05 -7.88
N ILE A 80 32.36 7.28 -7.84
CA ILE A 80 33.14 8.50 -8.11
C ILE A 80 34.23 8.69 -7.05
N ALA A 81 33.90 8.52 -5.77
CA ALA A 81 34.84 8.66 -4.66
C ALA A 81 35.94 7.59 -4.68
N ALA A 82 35.63 6.39 -5.16
CA ALA A 82 36.59 5.30 -5.37
C ALA A 82 37.52 5.53 -6.57
N GLY A 83 37.25 6.51 -7.42
CA GLY A 83 38.02 6.78 -8.63
C GLY A 83 37.77 5.79 -9.77
N ASP A 84 36.59 5.14 -9.80
CA ASP A 84 36.21 4.24 -10.89
C ASP A 84 36.17 5.01 -12.23
N ASN A 85 36.61 4.37 -13.33
CA ASN A 85 36.51 4.97 -14.66
C ASN A 85 35.03 5.31 -14.96
N PRO A 86 34.69 6.53 -15.39
CA PRO A 86 33.31 6.96 -15.67
C PRO A 86 32.51 5.99 -16.55
N ARG A 87 33.18 5.27 -17.46
CA ARG A 87 32.55 4.24 -18.31
C ARG A 87 32.06 3.02 -17.52
N ILE A 88 32.80 2.61 -16.49
CA ILE A 88 32.42 1.51 -15.60
C ILE A 88 31.29 1.96 -14.66
N VAL A 89 31.36 3.19 -14.17
CA VAL A 89 30.30 3.79 -13.34
C VAL A 89 28.98 3.85 -14.11
N GLU A 90 29.01 4.29 -15.37
CA GLU A 90 27.83 4.31 -16.24
C GLU A 90 27.24 2.91 -16.40
N GLN A 91 28.06 1.91 -16.75
CA GLN A 91 27.59 0.52 -16.90
C GLN A 91 26.96 -0.03 -15.62
N LYS A 92 27.55 0.29 -14.45
CA LYS A 92 27.04 -0.12 -13.14
C LYS A 92 25.68 0.51 -12.86
N LEU A 93 25.51 1.81 -13.14
CA LEU A 93 24.23 2.51 -12.97
C LEU A 93 23.17 2.04 -13.98
N LEU A 94 23.55 1.80 -15.24
CA LEU A 94 22.66 1.28 -16.29
C LEU A 94 22.13 -0.12 -15.96
N SER A 95 22.85 -0.91 -15.15
CA SER A 95 22.42 -2.25 -14.75
C SER A 95 21.12 -2.24 -13.91
N TYR A 96 20.87 -1.17 -13.13
CA TYR A 96 19.67 -0.98 -12.32
C TYR A 96 18.44 -0.56 -13.15
N LEU A 97 18.64 -0.10 -14.40
CA LEU A 97 17.57 0.27 -15.31
C LEU A 97 17.10 -0.94 -16.13
N ALA A 98 15.81 -0.95 -16.48
CA ALA A 98 15.25 -1.95 -17.38
C ALA A 98 15.93 -1.87 -18.75
N PRO A 99 16.10 -2.98 -19.50
CA PRO A 99 16.86 -3.00 -20.76
C PRO A 99 16.42 -1.95 -21.79
N ARG A 100 15.12 -1.62 -21.83
CA ARG A 100 14.55 -0.60 -22.74
C ARG A 100 14.92 0.84 -22.40
N GLN A 101 15.35 1.10 -21.16
CA GLN A 101 15.69 2.43 -20.66
C GLN A 101 17.21 2.66 -20.58
N ARG A 102 18.02 1.66 -20.96
CA ARG A 102 19.48 1.76 -20.98
C ARG A 102 19.92 2.51 -22.23
N SER A 103 20.12 3.83 -22.12
CA SER A 103 20.81 4.63 -23.12
C SER A 103 22.22 4.91 -22.61
N SER A 104 23.24 4.44 -23.33
CA SER A 104 24.65 4.72 -23.00
C SER A 104 25.12 5.91 -23.83
N GLN A 105 25.69 6.91 -23.17
CA GLN A 105 26.32 8.06 -23.84
C GLN A 105 27.66 7.68 -24.49
N PHE A 106 28.29 6.58 -24.07
CA PHE A 106 29.57 6.11 -24.62
C PHE A 106 29.42 5.07 -25.74
N ALA A 107 28.20 4.80 -26.21
CA ALA A 107 27.95 3.92 -27.36
C ALA A 107 28.00 4.66 -28.71
N GLU A 108 27.92 6.00 -28.70
CA GLU A 108 27.93 6.86 -29.90
C GLU A 108 29.28 7.55 -30.16
N ALA A 109 30.36 7.15 -29.46
CA ALA A 109 31.70 7.73 -29.58
C ALA A 109 32.74 6.70 -30.06
#